data_AF-A0A1X9PBY1-F1
#
_entry.id   AF-A0A1X9PBY1-F1
#
_cell.length_a   1.000
_cell.length_b   1.000
_cell.length_c   1.000
_cell.angle_alpha   90.00
_cell.angle_beta   90.00
_cell.angle_gamma   90.00
#
_symmetry.space_group_name_H-M   'P 1'
#
loop_
_entity.id
_entity.type
_entity.pdbx_description
1 polymer ?
#
loop_
_entity_poly.entity_id
_entity_poly.type
_entity_poly.pdbx_seq_one_letter_code
_entity_poly.pdbx_strand_id
1 'polypeptide(L)'
;KGSAVDMYFRRQVELSNMYRTMEANNYDNAEQAIQDVKNGKLMAFIWDSSRLEFEAAQDCELVTAGELFGRSGYGVGLQKGSPWADLVTLAILDFHESGIMESLDNEWILRNNLLNCEENEKTPNTLGLKNMAGVFILVLAGIIGGIVLIVIEVVYKRHQIRK
;
A
#
# COMPACT_ATOMS: atom_id res chain seq x y z
N LYS A 1 15.12 14.27 -7.63
CA LYS A 1 15.48 15.51 -6.86
C LYS A 1 15.03 16.74 -7.65
N GLY A 2 14.55 17.82 -7.03
CA GLY A 2 14.09 19.02 -7.74
C GLY A 2 12.71 18.91 -8.41
N SER A 3 11.93 17.88 -8.07
CA SER A 3 10.56 17.73 -8.53
C SER A 3 9.59 18.62 -7.74
N ALA A 4 8.34 18.72 -8.21
CA ALA A 4 7.28 19.41 -7.47
C ALA A 4 7.07 18.79 -6.07
N VAL A 5 7.17 17.47 -5.96
CA VAL A 5 7.09 16.73 -4.70
C VAL A 5 8.23 17.12 -3.75
N ASP A 6 9.47 17.16 -4.25
CA ASP A 6 10.63 17.60 -3.45
C ASP A 6 10.44 19.05 -2.93
N MET A 7 9.94 19.95 -3.78
CA MET A 7 9.61 21.32 -3.35
C MET A 7 8.49 21.38 -2.30
N TYR A 8 7.48 20.52 -2.39
CA TYR A 8 6.39 20.45 -1.42
C TYR A 8 6.91 20.10 -0.02
N PHE A 9 7.69 19.01 0.10
CA PHE A 9 8.26 18.59 1.39
C PHE A 9 9.28 19.59 1.93
N ARG A 10 10.07 20.22 1.06
CA ARG A 10 11.05 21.23 1.47
C ARG A 10 10.40 22.49 2.07
N ARG A 11 9.20 22.86 1.59
CA ARG A 11 8.49 24.05 2.06
C ARG A 11 7.75 23.84 3.39
N GLN A 12 7.41 22.60 3.73
CA GLN A 12 6.66 22.30 4.94
C GLN A 12 7.56 22.06 6.14
N VAL A 13 7.47 22.96 7.14
CA VAL A 13 8.29 22.90 8.36
C VAL A 13 7.97 21.65 9.19
N GLU A 14 6.70 21.25 9.24
CA GLU A 14 6.22 20.09 9.99
C GLU A 14 6.78 18.76 9.46
N LEU A 15 7.07 18.68 8.16
CA LEU A 15 7.60 17.48 7.50
C LEU A 15 9.12 17.47 7.38
N SER A 16 9.82 18.41 8.03
CA SER A 16 11.28 18.55 7.94
C SER A 16 12.07 17.29 8.31
N ASN A 17 11.60 16.52 9.30
CA ASN A 17 12.22 15.24 9.67
C ASN A 17 12.07 14.19 8.56
N MET A 18 10.90 14.10 7.93
CA MET A 18 10.69 13.20 6.78
C MET A 18 11.55 13.63 5.59
N TYR A 19 11.60 14.94 5.32
CA TYR A 19 12.39 15.50 4.22
C TYR A 19 13.87 15.12 4.33
N ARG A 20 14.48 15.18 5.52
CA ARG A 20 15.88 14.78 5.73
C ARG A 20 16.16 13.32 5.36
N THR A 21 15.22 12.42 5.69
CA THR A 21 15.33 10.99 5.35
C THR A 21 15.15 10.76 3.85
N MET A 22 14.23 11.49 3.22
CA MET A 22 13.99 11.43 1.79
C MET A 22 15.15 12.01 0.98
N GLU A 23 15.77 13.10 1.44
CA GLU A 23 16.87 13.78 0.74
C GLU A 23 18.06 12.84 0.48
N ALA A 24 18.37 11.95 1.43
CA ALA A 24 19.44 10.96 1.29
C ALA A 24 19.11 9.81 0.32
N ASN A 25 17.82 9.56 0.05
CA ASN A 25 17.33 8.42 -0.74
C ASN A 25 16.50 8.87 -1.96
N ASN A 26 16.72 10.11 -2.42
CA ASN A 26 16.00 10.66 -3.55
C ASN A 26 16.41 9.98 -4.86
N TYR A 27 15.42 9.66 -5.70
CA TYR A 27 15.62 9.16 -7.05
C TYR A 27 15.53 10.31 -8.07
N ASP A 28 16.20 10.14 -9.21
CA ASP A 28 16.15 11.08 -10.32
C ASP A 28 15.03 10.76 -11.31
N ASN A 29 14.74 9.47 -11.53
CA ASN A 29 13.69 9.00 -12.43
C ASN A 29 12.62 8.22 -11.65
N ALA A 30 11.35 8.43 -12.00
CA ALA A 30 10.23 7.74 -11.37
C ALA A 30 10.22 6.25 -11.73
N GLU A 31 10.58 5.89 -12.96
CA GLU A 31 10.60 4.52 -13.47
C GLU A 31 11.56 3.64 -12.67
N GLN A 32 12.74 4.18 -12.34
CA GLN A 32 13.72 3.48 -11.53
C GLN A 32 13.21 3.27 -10.09
N ALA A 33 12.56 4.28 -9.51
CA ALA A 33 11.97 4.16 -8.18
C ALA A 33 10.88 3.10 -8.15
N ILE A 34 10.00 3.06 -9.15
CA ILE A 34 8.93 2.05 -9.28
C ILE A 34 9.54 0.64 -9.40
N GLN A 35 10.58 0.46 -10.22
CA GLN A 35 11.28 -0.82 -10.33
C GLN A 35 11.92 -1.25 -9.00
N ASP A 36 12.55 -0.34 -8.27
CA ASP A 36 13.15 -0.65 -6.97
C ASP A 36 12.09 -0.95 -5.89
N VAL A 37 10.87 -0.41 -6.01
CA VAL A 37 9.71 -0.82 -5.19
C VAL A 37 9.30 -2.25 -5.52
N LYS A 38 9.12 -2.59 -6.81
CA LYS A 38 8.77 -3.96 -7.24
C LYS A 38 9.81 -4.98 -6.79
N ASN A 39 11.09 -4.63 -6.86
CA ASN A 39 12.19 -5.49 -6.42
C ASN A 39 12.33 -5.59 -4.89
N GLY A 40 11.51 -4.89 -4.10
CA GLY A 40 11.55 -4.88 -2.64
C GLY A 40 12.76 -4.14 -2.05
N LYS A 41 13.52 -3.40 -2.87
CA LYS A 41 14.66 -2.58 -2.43
C LYS A 41 14.20 -1.27 -1.80
N LEU A 42 13.10 -0.71 -2.31
CA LEU A 42 12.44 0.48 -1.78
C LEU A 42 11.10 0.09 -1.16
N MET A 43 10.86 0.46 0.10
CA MET A 43 9.62 0.07 0.79
C MET A 43 8.41 0.92 0.38
N ALA A 44 8.63 2.19 0.03
CA ALA A 44 7.56 3.11 -0.33
C ALA A 44 8.11 4.19 -1.26
N PHE A 45 7.26 4.63 -2.20
CA PHE A 45 7.55 5.71 -3.12
C PHE A 45 6.41 6.72 -3.11
N ILE A 46 6.75 8.00 -2.97
CA ILE A 46 5.79 9.10 -2.92
C ILE A 46 5.87 9.85 -4.25
N TRP A 47 4.76 9.89 -4.98
CA TRP A 47 4.65 10.57 -6.27
C TRP A 47 3.21 11.00 -6.57
N ASP A 48 2.99 11.63 -7.71
CA ASP A 48 1.67 12.06 -8.17
C ASP A 48 0.70 10.88 -8.32
N SER A 49 -0.55 11.08 -7.88
CA SER A 49 -1.55 10.01 -7.79
C SER A 49 -1.86 9.40 -9.15
N SER A 50 -2.07 10.21 -10.20
CA SER A 50 -2.42 9.71 -11.53
C SER A 50 -1.36 8.77 -12.12
N ARG A 51 -0.06 9.03 -11.84
CA ARG A 51 1.04 8.17 -12.29
C ARG A 51 1.08 6.87 -11.51
N LEU A 52 0.86 6.92 -10.19
CA LEU A 52 0.83 5.73 -9.33
C LEU A 52 -0.40 4.86 -9.59
N GLU A 53 -1.56 5.47 -9.84
CA GLU A 53 -2.80 4.77 -10.20
C GLU A 53 -2.64 4.02 -11.53
N PHE A 54 -2.02 4.64 -12.53
CA PHE A 54 -1.69 3.95 -13.79
C PHE A 54 -0.79 2.73 -13.58
N GLU A 55 0.25 2.86 -12.75
CA GLU A 55 1.19 1.76 -12.47
C GLU A 55 0.53 0.64 -11.65
N ALA A 56 -0.30 0.99 -10.66
CA ALA A 56 -1.07 0.02 -9.87
C ALA A 56 -2.16 -0.68 -10.70
N ALA A 57 -2.76 0.02 -11.67
CA ALA A 57 -3.71 -0.58 -12.61
C ALA A 57 -3.04 -1.54 -13.60
N GLN A 58 -1.73 -1.41 -13.83
CA GLN A 58 -0.96 -2.30 -14.71
C GLN A 58 -0.30 -3.48 -13.97
N ASP A 59 0.01 -3.32 -12.69
CA ASP A 59 0.70 -4.33 -11.89
C ASP A 59 0.03 -4.54 -10.53
N CYS A 60 -0.58 -5.72 -10.35
CA CYS A 60 -1.34 -6.07 -9.16
C CYS A 60 -0.48 -6.24 -7.89
N GLU A 61 0.85 -6.31 -8.01
CA GLU A 61 1.74 -6.34 -6.84
C GLU A 61 1.90 -4.95 -6.21
N LEU A 62 1.62 -3.88 -6.97
CA LEU A 62 1.66 -2.51 -6.51
C LEU A 62 0.29 -2.06 -6.03
N VAL A 63 0.28 -1.35 -4.90
CA VAL A 63 -0.93 -0.73 -4.35
C VAL A 63 -0.63 0.70 -3.97
N THR A 64 -1.58 1.60 -4.22
CA THR A 64 -1.56 2.95 -3.66
C THR A 64 -2.02 2.89 -2.20
N ALA A 65 -1.36 3.64 -1.32
CA ALA A 65 -1.64 3.60 0.11
C ALA A 65 -1.78 5.01 0.69
N GLY A 66 -2.75 5.18 1.59
CA GLY A 66 -3.00 6.42 2.32
C GLY A 66 -3.99 7.36 1.62
N GLU A 67 -4.25 8.50 2.26
CA GLU A 67 -5.10 9.56 1.71
C GLU A 67 -4.29 10.49 0.79
N LEU A 68 -4.96 11.04 -0.23
CA LEU A 68 -4.37 12.04 -1.12
C LEU A 68 -4.06 13.33 -0.35
N PHE A 69 -2.79 13.65 -0.24
CA PHE A 69 -2.28 14.90 0.34
C PHE A 69 -1.61 15.78 -0.72
N GLY A 70 -1.39 17.06 -0.41
CA GLY A 70 -0.71 17.97 -1.33
C GLY A 70 -1.43 18.20 -2.65
N ARG A 71 -2.77 18.22 -2.63
CA ARG A 71 -3.64 18.32 -3.82
C ARG A 71 -3.18 19.44 -4.76
N SER A 72 -2.67 19.02 -5.90
CA SER A 72 -2.17 19.86 -6.99
C SER A 72 -2.67 19.28 -8.30
N GLY A 73 -2.81 20.11 -9.33
CA GLY A 73 -3.30 19.69 -10.65
C GLY A 73 -2.30 20.01 -11.75
N TYR A 74 -2.33 19.22 -12.82
CA TYR A 74 -1.61 19.53 -14.05
C TYR A 74 -2.28 20.68 -14.80
N GLY A 75 -1.50 21.48 -15.49
CA GLY A 75 -1.99 22.61 -16.26
C GLY A 75 -1.12 22.92 -17.46
N VAL A 76 -1.71 23.60 -18.44
CA VAL A 76 -1.00 24.05 -19.65
C VAL A 76 -0.39 25.42 -19.37
N GLY A 77 0.94 25.51 -19.48
CA GLY A 77 1.67 26.76 -19.31
C GLY A 77 1.80 27.54 -20.62
N LEU A 78 1.34 28.79 -20.63
CA LEU A 78 1.52 29.72 -21.75
C LEU A 78 2.33 30.94 -21.30
N GLN A 79 3.00 31.61 -22.25
CA GLN A 79 3.72 32.84 -21.96
C GLN A 79 2.75 33.91 -21.45
N LYS A 80 3.22 34.72 -20.49
CA LYS A 80 2.41 35.79 -19.90
C LYS A 80 2.00 36.79 -20.98
N GLY A 81 0.69 37.04 -21.10
CA GLY A 81 0.12 37.92 -22.13
C GLY A 81 -0.15 37.23 -23.47
N SER A 82 -0.05 35.90 -23.56
CA SER A 82 -0.45 35.16 -24.75
C SER A 82 -1.94 35.37 -25.07
N PRO A 83 -2.31 35.69 -26.31
CA PRO A 83 -3.72 35.84 -26.72
C PRO A 83 -4.49 34.50 -26.69
N TRP A 84 -3.78 33.37 -26.59
CA TRP A 84 -4.36 32.04 -26.57
C TRP A 84 -4.76 31.55 -25.18
N ALA A 85 -4.36 32.26 -24.12
CA ALA A 85 -4.60 31.82 -22.75
C ALA A 85 -6.09 31.58 -22.49
N ASP A 86 -6.92 32.57 -22.79
CA ASP A 86 -8.37 32.50 -22.56
C ASP A 86 -9.04 31.43 -23.42
N LEU A 87 -8.62 31.33 -24.70
CA LEU A 87 -9.16 30.34 -25.63
C LEU A 87 -8.86 28.90 -25.19
N VAL A 88 -7.62 28.64 -24.73
CA VAL A 88 -7.21 27.31 -24.24
C VAL A 88 -7.93 26.98 -22.94
N THR A 89 -8.07 27.94 -22.03
CA THR A 89 -8.82 27.72 -20.79
C THR A 89 -10.29 27.38 -21.06
N LEU A 90 -10.95 28.10 -21.98
CA LEU A 90 -12.34 27.79 -22.36
C LEU A 90 -12.47 26.40 -23.00
N ALA A 91 -11.54 26.01 -23.88
CA ALA A 91 -11.56 24.69 -24.49
C ALA A 91 -11.38 23.56 -23.45
N ILE A 92 -10.52 23.76 -22.45
CA ILE A 92 -10.34 22.78 -21.36
C ILE A 92 -11.62 22.66 -20.52
N LEU A 93 -12.31 23.77 -20.26
CA LEU A 93 -13.58 23.77 -19.55
C LEU A 93 -14.66 23.01 -20.33
N ASP A 94 -14.76 23.25 -21.64
CA ASP A 94 -15.68 22.53 -22.52
C ASP A 94 -15.43 21.01 -22.49
N PHE A 95 -14.17 20.57 -22.54
CA PHE A 95 -13.83 19.14 -22.42
C PHE A 95 -14.18 18.51 -21.08
N HIS A 96 -14.20 19.31 -20.00
CA HIS A 96 -14.62 18.84 -18.69
C HIS A 96 -16.14 18.75 -18.61
N GLU A 97 -16.87 19.76 -19.08
CA GLU A 97 -18.34 19.78 -19.11
C GLU A 97 -18.93 18.71 -20.04
N SER A 98 -18.28 18.48 -21.18
CA SER A 98 -18.70 17.48 -22.16
C SER A 98 -18.38 16.03 -21.77
N GLY A 99 -17.63 15.81 -20.67
CA GLY A 99 -17.20 14.49 -20.22
C GLY A 99 -16.08 13.84 -21.05
N ILE A 100 -15.48 14.56 -22.00
CA ILE A 100 -14.36 14.04 -22.82
C ILE A 100 -13.13 13.77 -21.94
N MET A 101 -12.90 14.59 -20.92
CA MET A 101 -11.78 14.37 -20.00
C MET A 101 -11.93 13.05 -19.23
N GLU A 102 -13.15 12.71 -18.79
CA GLU A 102 -13.44 11.47 -18.08
C GLU A 102 -13.30 10.24 -19.01
N SER A 103 -13.70 10.36 -20.28
CA SER A 103 -13.51 9.25 -21.23
C SER A 103 -12.03 8.98 -21.51
N LEU A 104 -11.21 10.04 -21.61
CA LEU A 104 -9.76 9.91 -21.76
C LEU A 104 -9.11 9.29 -20.52
N ASP A 105 -9.52 9.68 -19.32
CA ASP A 105 -9.01 9.10 -18.07
C ASP A 105 -9.29 7.58 -18.01
N ASN A 106 -10.53 7.20 -18.31
CA ASN A 106 -10.92 5.80 -18.38
C ASN A 106 -10.15 5.02 -19.46
N GLU A 107 -9.89 5.62 -20.62
CA GLU A 107 -9.21 4.95 -21.73
C GLU A 107 -7.68 4.87 -21.58
N TRP A 108 -7.05 5.84 -20.93
CA TRP A 108 -5.58 5.89 -20.84
C TRP A 108 -5.03 5.48 -19.48
N ILE A 109 -5.77 5.70 -18.40
CA ILE A 109 -5.33 5.40 -17.04
C ILE A 109 -5.94 4.07 -16.57
N LEU A 110 -7.26 3.89 -16.72
CA LEU A 110 -7.98 2.73 -16.16
C LEU A 110 -8.18 1.56 -17.12
N ARG A 111 -7.85 1.71 -18.41
CA ARG A 111 -8.14 0.71 -19.47
C ARG A 111 -7.50 -0.66 -19.24
N ASN A 112 -6.43 -0.73 -18.45
CA ASN A 112 -5.75 -1.98 -18.12
C ASN A 112 -6.33 -2.73 -16.91
N ASN A 113 -7.45 -2.28 -16.33
CA ASN A 113 -8.27 -3.07 -15.38
C ASN A 113 -8.77 -4.43 -15.94
N LEU A 114 -8.40 -4.78 -17.17
CA LEU A 114 -8.55 -6.12 -17.76
C LEU A 114 -7.57 -7.16 -17.18
N LEU A 115 -6.48 -6.71 -16.55
CA LEU A 115 -5.89 -7.49 -15.48
C LEU A 115 -6.92 -7.43 -14.35
N ASN A 116 -7.74 -8.47 -14.25
CA ASN A 116 -8.38 -8.83 -13.00
C ASN A 116 -7.24 -9.04 -12.00
N CYS A 117 -6.69 -7.95 -11.46
CA CYS A 117 -6.22 -7.95 -10.10
C CYS A 117 -7.48 -8.32 -9.35
N GLU A 118 -7.73 -9.63 -9.24
CA GLU A 118 -8.65 -10.13 -8.25
C GLU A 118 -8.26 -9.33 -7.03
N GLU A 119 -9.25 -8.65 -6.44
CA GLU A 119 -9.16 -8.35 -5.03
C GLU A 119 -8.86 -9.70 -4.40
N ASN A 120 -7.57 -10.00 -4.33
CA ASN A 120 -6.94 -10.64 -3.22
C ASN A 120 -7.17 -9.62 -2.10
N GLU A 121 -8.44 -9.38 -1.74
CA GLU A 121 -8.88 -9.44 -0.37
C GLU A 121 -8.01 -10.53 0.19
N LYS A 122 -6.96 -10.08 0.86
CA LYS A 122 -5.99 -10.94 1.53
C LYS A 122 -6.88 -11.80 2.37
N THR A 123 -7.20 -13.00 1.88
CA THR A 123 -8.24 -13.84 2.44
C THR A 123 -7.91 -13.91 3.92
N PRO A 124 -8.73 -13.30 4.79
CA PRO A 124 -8.27 -12.63 6.01
C PRO A 124 -7.44 -13.61 6.82
N ASN A 125 -6.10 -13.52 6.70
CA ASN A 125 -5.13 -14.56 7.05
C ASN A 125 -5.86 -15.88 7.38
N THR A 126 -6.44 -16.55 6.35
CA THR A 126 -7.37 -17.68 6.52
C THR A 126 -6.97 -18.46 7.75
N LEU A 127 -7.79 -18.49 8.82
CA LEU A 127 -7.42 -18.95 10.16
C LEU A 127 -6.52 -20.19 10.08
N GLY A 128 -5.21 -19.94 9.98
CA GLY A 128 -4.29 -20.98 9.60
C GLY A 128 -4.06 -21.84 10.83
N LEU A 129 -3.59 -23.08 10.64
CA LEU A 129 -3.16 -23.94 11.74
C LEU A 129 -2.24 -23.21 12.74
N LYS A 130 -1.49 -22.20 12.27
CA LYS A 130 -0.65 -21.31 13.09
C LYS A 130 -1.43 -20.43 14.08
N ASN A 131 -2.61 -19.92 13.69
CA ASN A 131 -3.47 -19.09 14.54
C ASN A 131 -4.26 -19.93 15.55
N MET A 132 -4.53 -21.21 15.25
CA MET A 132 -5.15 -22.17 16.17
C MET A 132 -4.15 -23.00 16.99
N ALA A 133 -2.84 -22.72 16.89
CA ALA A 133 -1.80 -23.45 17.61
C ALA A 133 -2.03 -23.48 19.13
N GLY A 134 -2.63 -22.42 19.70
CA GLY A 134 -2.97 -22.36 21.12
C GLY A 134 -3.91 -23.48 21.57
N VAL A 135 -4.90 -23.86 20.75
CA VAL A 135 -5.85 -24.94 21.07
C VAL A 135 -5.15 -26.30 21.11
N PHE A 136 -4.28 -26.56 20.13
CA PHE A 136 -3.52 -27.81 20.07
C PHE A 136 -2.53 -27.95 21.24
N ILE A 137 -1.87 -26.87 21.64
CA ILE A 137 -0.96 -26.86 22.79
C ILE A 137 -1.73 -27.15 24.09
N LEU A 138 -2.92 -26.58 24.27
CA LEU A 138 -3.75 -26.76 25.47
C LEU A 138 -4.23 -28.21 25.60
N VAL A 139 -4.64 -28.83 24.49
CA VAL A 139 -5.04 -30.25 24.46
C VAL A 139 -3.84 -31.16 24.80
N LEU A 140 -2.66 -30.89 24.24
CA LEU A 140 -1.46 -31.69 24.50
C LEU A 140 -1.03 -31.60 25.98
N ALA A 141 -1.07 -30.40 26.55
CA ALA A 141 -0.79 -30.18 27.96
C ALA A 141 -1.80 -30.93 28.87
N GLY A 142 -3.09 -30.93 28.49
CA GLY A 142 -4.13 -31.68 29.19
C GLY A 142 -3.88 -33.19 29.19
N ILE A 143 -3.45 -33.75 28.06
CA ILE A 143 -3.11 -35.18 27.94
C ILE A 143 -1.93 -35.53 28.84
N ILE A 144 -0.85 -34.74 28.81
CA ILE A 144 0.35 -34.96 29.63
C ILE A 144 -0.01 -34.84 31.12
N GLY A 145 -0.76 -33.80 31.52
CA GLY A 145 -1.20 -33.60 32.90
C GLY A 145 -2.08 -34.76 33.40
N GLY A 146 -2.99 -35.26 32.56
CA GLY A 146 -3.83 -36.41 32.88
C GLY A 146 -3.02 -37.70 33.11
N ILE A 147 -2.02 -37.96 32.27
CA ILE A 147 -1.13 -39.12 32.43
C ILE A 147 -0.36 -39.03 33.76
N VAL A 148 0.17 -37.86 34.11
CA VAL A 148 0.88 -37.64 35.37
C VAL A 148 -0.02 -37.87 36.57
N LEU A 149 -1.26 -37.36 36.55
CA LEU A 149 -2.23 -37.57 37.62
C LEU A 149 -2.57 -39.05 37.81
N ILE A 150 -2.78 -39.80 36.72
CA ILE A 150 -3.04 -41.25 36.78
C ILE A 150 -1.85 -41.99 37.41
N VAL A 151 -0.62 -41.66 37.03
CA VAL A 151 0.58 -42.30 37.59
C VAL A 151 0.70 -42.02 39.10
N ILE A 152 0.45 -40.77 39.53
CA ILE A 152 0.47 -40.39 40.94
C ILE A 152 -0.59 -41.16 41.73
N GLU A 153 -1.83 -41.26 41.21
CA GLU A 153 -2.91 -41.97 41.90
C GLU A 153 -2.62 -43.47 42.06
N VAL A 154 -2.08 -44.11 41.01
CA VAL A 154 -1.71 -45.52 41.04
C VAL A 154 -0.59 -45.78 42.04
N VAL A 155 0.42 -44.90 42.12
CA VAL A 155 1.49 -45.01 43.11
C VAL A 155 0.95 -44.82 44.52
N TYR A 156 0.12 -43.80 44.74
CA TYR A 156 -0.48 -43.51 46.05
C TYR A 156 -1.34 -44.68 46.54
N LYS A 157 -2.26 -45.19 45.70
CA LYS A 157 -3.09 -46.36 46.03
C LYS A 157 -2.25 -47.60 46.27
N ARG A 158 -1.23 -47.88 45.46
CA ARG A 158 -0.32 -49.02 45.71
C ARG A 158 0.44 -48.88 47.02
N HIS A 159 0.82 -47.67 47.41
CA HIS A 159 1.50 -47.44 48.68
C HIS A 159 0.55 -47.60 49.87
N GLN A 160 -0.71 -47.17 49.73
CA GLN A 160 -1.73 -47.32 50.76
C GLN A 160 -2.18 -48.78 50.95
N ILE A 161 -2.22 -49.58 49.89
CA ILE A 161 -2.56 -51.03 49.95
C ILE A 161 -1.39 -51.87 50.50
N ARG A 162 -0.14 -51.39 50.41
CA ARG A 162 1.05 -52.08 50.94
C ARG A 162 1.29 -51.86 52.44
N LYS A 163 0.52 -50.99 53.09
CA LYS A 163 0.61 -50.67 54.52
C LYS A 163 -0.54 -51.31 55.26
#